data_AF-A0A7C2INW2-F1
#
_entry.id   AF-A0A7C2INW2-F1
#
_cell.length_a   1.000
_cell.length_b   1.000
_cell.length_c   1.000
_cell.angle_alpha   90.00
_cell.angle_beta   90.00
_cell.angle_gamma   90.00
#
_symmetry.space_group_name_H-M   'P 1'
#
loop_
_entity.id
_entity.type
_entity.pdbx_description
1 polymer ?
#
loop_
_entity_poly.entity_id
_entity_poly.type
_entity_poly.pdbx_seq_one_letter_code
_entity_poly.pdbx_strand_id
1 'polypeptide(L)' 'MIKENEFHYLSGKDKVLIYRQNEVVKTIKGSDADKFITNIADMSDIQAQIYMAKLTGNFKPGN' A
#
# COMPACT_ATOMS: atom_id res chain seq x y z
N MET A 1 11.59 11.63 -8.62
CA MET A 1 10.36 11.66 -9.44
C MET A 1 9.46 10.55 -8.92
N ILE A 2 8.29 10.86 -8.37
CA ILE A 2 7.25 9.87 -8.09
C ILE A 2 6.63 9.55 -9.45
N LYS A 3 6.64 8.29 -9.90
CA LYS A 3 5.99 7.97 -11.17
C LYS A 3 4.48 8.12 -10.99
N GLU A 4 3.82 8.73 -11.97
CA GLU A 4 2.37 8.79 -11.98
C GLU A 4 1.82 7.35 -11.83
N ASN A 5 0.98 7.13 -10.82
CA ASN A 5 0.35 5.85 -10.43
C ASN A 5 1.07 4.95 -9.42
N GLU A 6 2.21 5.36 -8.84
CA GLU A 6 2.83 4.59 -7.75
C GLU A 6 2.02 4.68 -6.45
N PHE A 7 1.85 3.53 -5.80
CA PHE A 7 1.34 3.45 -4.44
C PHE A 7 2.42 3.83 -3.44
N HIS A 8 2.03 4.54 -2.39
CA HIS A 8 2.85 4.79 -1.22
C HIS A 8 1.99 4.63 0.02
N TYR A 9 2.62 4.43 1.18
CA TYR A 9 1.90 4.30 2.43
C TYR A 9 2.51 5.15 3.53
N LEU A 10 1.67 5.58 4.47
CA LEU A 10 2.10 6.17 5.72
C LEU A 10 1.60 5.29 6.87
N SER A 11 2.52 4.87 7.74
CA SER A 11 2.19 4.17 8.97
C SER A 11 2.02 5.16 10.12
N GLY A 12 0.93 4.99 10.87
CA GLY A 12 0.68 5.65 12.14
C GLY A 12 0.57 4.63 13.26
N LYS A 13 0.27 5.10 14.48
CA LYS A 13 0.20 4.25 15.68
C LYS A 13 -0.85 3.12 15.60
N ASP A 14 -1.96 3.35 14.91
CA ASP A 14 -3.13 2.46 14.89
C ASP A 14 -3.66 2.16 13.48
N LYS A 15 -3.02 2.74 12.46
CA LYS A 15 -3.51 2.70 11.09
C LYS A 15 -2.41 2.87 10.08
N VAL A 16 -2.67 2.37 8.88
CA VAL A 16 -1.88 2.62 7.67
C VAL A 16 -2.78 3.29 6.64
N LEU A 17 -2.27 4.37 6.05
CA LEU A 17 -2.92 5.06 4.93
C LEU A 17 -2.18 4.69 3.65
N ILE A 18 -2.87 4.07 2.70
CA ILE A 18 -2.35 3.80 1.36
C ILE A 18 -2.82 4.92 0.44
N TYR A 19 -1.88 5.49 -0.28
CA TYR A 19 -2.06 6.58 -1.20
C TYR A 19 -1.77 6.14 -2.63
N ARG A 20 -2.43 6.81 -3.57
CA ARG A 20 -2.13 6.75 -5.01
C ARG A 20 -2.43 8.12 -5.60
N GLN A 21 -1.52 8.67 -6.41
CA GLN A 21 -1.69 10.00 -7.01
C GLN A 21 -2.05 11.10 -5.96
N ASN A 22 -1.42 11.05 -4.78
CA ASN A 22 -1.66 11.93 -3.62
C ASN A 22 -3.05 11.82 -2.95
N GLU A 23 -3.89 10.87 -3.35
CA GLU A 23 -5.17 10.59 -2.71
C GLU A 23 -5.09 9.34 -1.83
N VAL A 24 -5.75 9.37 -0.67
CA VAL A 24 -5.89 8.18 0.19
C VAL A 24 -6.90 7.24 -0.46
N VAL A 25 -6.43 6.10 -0.97
CA VAL A 25 -7.29 5.08 -1.60
C VAL A 25 -7.72 3.99 -0.63
N LYS A 26 -6.99 3.80 0.48
CA LYS A 26 -7.37 2.85 1.54
C LYS A 26 -6.81 3.23 2.89
N THR A 27 -7.60 3.02 3.95
CA THR A 27 -7.15 3.08 5.35
C THR A 27 -7.28 1.70 5.96
N ILE A 28 -6.18 1.16 6.50
CA ILE A 28 -6.13 -0.10 7.25
C ILE A 28 -5.99 0.26 8.73
N LYS A 29 -6.70 -0.41 9.64
CA LYS A 29 -6.71 -0.08 11.07
C LYS A 29 -6.47 -1.31 11.94
N GLY A 30 -6.02 -1.07 13.17
CA GLY A 30 -5.87 -2.10 14.20
C GLY A 30 -4.90 -3.21 13.79
N SER A 31 -5.21 -4.45 14.14
CA SER A 31 -4.33 -5.60 13.88
C SER A 31 -4.02 -5.84 12.40
N ASP A 32 -4.88 -5.39 11.49
CA ASP A 32 -4.60 -5.49 10.05
C ASP A 32 -3.54 -4.49 9.58
N ALA A 33 -3.40 -3.36 10.28
CA ALA A 33 -2.31 -2.41 10.03
C ALA A 33 -0.96 -3.02 10.41
N ASP A 34 -0.88 -3.71 11.54
CA ASP A 34 0.34 -4.41 11.99
C ASP A 34 0.73 -5.53 11.01
N LYS A 35 -0.26 -6.31 10.54
CA LYS A 35 -0.05 -7.33 9.50
C LYS A 35 0.45 -6.72 8.19
N PHE A 36 -0.11 -5.58 7.78
CA PHE A 36 0.34 -4.88 6.58
C PHE A 36 1.83 -4.51 6.68
N ILE A 37 2.24 -3.90 7.80
CA ILE A 37 3.63 -3.48 8.02
C ILE A 37 4.57 -4.68 8.05
N THR A 38 4.17 -5.74 8.75
CA THR A 38 4.96 -6.97 8.81
C THR A 38 5.16 -7.60 7.43
N ASN A 39 4.09 -7.66 6.62
CA ASN A 39 4.16 -8.26 5.30
C ASN A 39 5.00 -7.43 4.32
N ILE A 40 4.88 -6.09 4.35
CA ILE A 40 5.51 -5.23 3.35
C ILE A 40 7.00 -4.96 3.65
N ALA A 41 7.46 -5.18 4.89
CA ALA A 41 8.82 -4.86 5.33
C ALA A 41 9.92 -5.55 4.52
N ASP A 42 9.70 -6.81 4.11
CA ASP A 42 10.67 -7.62 3.36
C ASP A 42 10.36 -7.68 1.85
N MET A 43 9.38 -6.92 1.38
CA MET A 43 9.02 -6.88 -0.04
C MET A 43 9.94 -5.94 -0.82
N SER A 44 10.35 -6.38 -2.00
CA SER A 44 10.91 -5.46 -3.00
C SER A 44 9.88 -4.41 -3.42
N ASP A 45 10.35 -3.28 -3.98
CA ASP A 45 9.47 -2.21 -4.45
C ASP A 45 8.35 -2.73 -5.38
N ILE A 46 8.67 -3.64 -6.31
CA ILE A 46 7.69 -4.24 -7.23
C ILE A 46 6.64 -5.06 -6.47
N GLN A 47 7.07 -5.89 -5.52
CA GLN A 47 6.16 -6.70 -4.70
C GLN A 47 5.25 -5.81 -3.85
N ALA A 48 5.79 -4.74 -3.25
CA ALA A 48 5.04 -3.77 -2.47
C ALA A 48 3.97 -3.06 -3.32
N GLN A 49 4.30 -2.65 -4.56
CA GLN A 49 3.34 -2.06 -5.49
C GLN A 49 2.19 -3.02 -5.82
N ILE A 50 2.51 -4.27 -6.19
CA ILE A 50 1.50 -5.29 -6.50
C ILE A 50 0.63 -5.60 -5.28
N TYR A 51 1.24 -5.69 -4.10
CA TYR A 51 0.53 -5.94 -2.84
C TYR A 51 -0.48 -4.82 -2.52
N MET A 52 -0.06 -3.55 -2.61
CA MET A 52 -0.94 -2.39 -2.41
C MET A 52 -2.03 -2.30 -3.49
N ALA A 53 -1.71 -2.62 -4.75
CA ALA A 53 -2.69 -2.67 -5.84
C ALA A 53 -3.78 -3.71 -5.56
N LYS A 54 -3.41 -4.92 -5.13
CA LYS A 54 -4.36 -5.98 -4.74
C LYS A 54 -5.22 -5.56 -3.56
N LEU A 55 -4.60 -5.01 -2.51
CA LEU A 55 -5.31 -4.57 -1.31
C LEU A 55 -6.34 -3.46 -1.61
N THR A 56 -6.04 -2.57 -2.54
CA THR A 56 -6.91 -1.44 -2.89
C THR A 56 -7.93 -1.76 -3.99
N GLY A 57 -7.94 -2.98 -4.52
CA GLY A 57 -8.81 -3.37 -5.64
C GLY A 57 -8.38 -2.78 -6.99
N ASN A 58 -7.19 -2.18 -7.07
CA ASN A 58 -6.62 -1.57 -8.27
C ASN A 58 -5.68 -2.50 -9.04
N PHE A 59 -5.67 -3.79 -8.72
CA PHE A 59 -4.84 -4.78 -9.42
C PHE A 59 -5.44 -5.09 -10.80
N LYS A 60 -4.65 -4.88 -11.85
CA LYS A 60 -4.95 -5.30 -13.23
C LYS A 60 -3.95 -6.38 -13.67
N PRO A 61 -4.38 -7.42 -14.42
CA PRO A 61 -3.44 -8.35 -15.01
C PRO A 61 -2.44 -7.59 -15.89
N GLY A 62 -1.16 -7.62 -15.54
CA GLY A 62 -0.09 -6.90 -16.24
C GLY A 62 0.52 -5.71 -15.48
N ASN A 63 0.02 -5.37 -14.28
CA ASN A 63 0.70 -4.50 -13.30
C ASN A 63 1.58 -5.28 -12.33
#